data_AF-A0A7Y4U9N4-F1
#
_entry.id   AF-A0A7Y4U9N4-F1
#
_cell.length_a   1.000
_cell.length_b   1.000
_cell.length_c   1.000
_cell.angle_alpha   90.00
_cell.angle_beta   90.00
_cell.angle_gamma   90.00
#
_symmetry.space_group_name_H-M   'P 1'
#
loop_
_entity.id
_entity.type
_entity.pdbx_description
1 polymer ?
#
loop_
_entity_poly.entity_id
_entity_poly.type
_entity_poly.pdbx_seq_one_letter_code
_entity_poly.pdbx_strand_id
1 'polypeptide(L)'
;MPDFVQLQPKGKALPIAPIEWHTDPVCGMKVNPANAAGQFDYQDTTYYFCNPRCFEKFSRDPEASLHPTHKQEMPTEVEYTCPMDPEVVQIGPGVCPKCGMALEPKTVSLATLTQENPELTEMRRRFWISLAFTLPVFVLAMSEM
;
A
#
# COMPACT_ATOMS: atom_id res chain seq x y z
N MET A 1 35.78 20.98 31.65
CA MET A 1 35.23 21.43 30.36
C MET A 1 36.21 20.98 29.27
N PRO A 2 36.04 19.79 28.66
CA PRO A 2 36.94 19.33 27.62
C PRO A 2 36.53 19.89 26.25
N ASP A 3 37.56 20.42 25.60
CA ASP A 3 37.87 20.53 24.18
C ASP A 3 36.80 20.37 23.10
N PHE A 4 36.83 21.41 22.27
CA PHE A 4 36.12 21.66 21.02
C PHE A 4 36.71 20.80 19.89
N VAL A 5 36.12 19.65 19.57
CA VAL A 5 36.41 18.96 18.30
C VAL A 5 35.46 19.49 17.23
N GLN A 6 35.99 20.39 16.40
CA GLN A 6 35.40 20.81 15.13
C GLN A 6 35.02 19.58 14.28
N LEU A 7 33.73 19.26 14.22
CA LEU A 7 33.17 18.54 13.07
C LEU A 7 32.88 19.57 11.98
N GLN A 8 33.82 19.74 11.06
CA GLN A 8 33.56 20.45 9.81
C GLN A 8 32.47 19.69 9.03
N PRO A 9 31.36 20.33 8.63
CA PRO A 9 30.51 19.75 7.62
C PRO A 9 31.31 19.76 6.30
N LYS A 10 31.72 18.59 5.81
CA LYS A 10 32.20 18.40 4.43
C LYS A 10 31.03 18.61 3.45
N GLY A 11 30.43 19.79 3.47
CA GLY A 11 29.46 20.23 2.48
C GLY A 11 30.21 20.90 1.35
N LYS A 12 30.64 20.11 0.35
CA LYS A 12 30.94 20.67 -0.97
C LYS A 12 29.65 21.33 -1.44
N ALA A 13 29.63 22.66 -1.54
CA ALA A 13 28.52 23.37 -2.16
C ALA A 13 28.42 22.91 -3.63
N LEU A 14 27.53 21.96 -3.91
CA LEU A 14 27.25 21.57 -5.28
C LEU A 14 26.49 22.72 -5.96
N PRO A 15 26.81 23.04 -7.23
CA PRO A 15 26.08 24.03 -8.00
C PRO A 15 24.61 23.59 -8.11
N ILE A 16 23.69 24.49 -7.74
CA ILE A 16 22.25 24.25 -7.79
C ILE A 16 21.82 24.32 -9.26
N ALA A 17 22.08 23.25 -10.01
CA ALA A 17 21.41 23.01 -11.29
C ALA A 17 19.92 22.76 -11.00
N PRO A 18 19.00 23.20 -11.88
CA PRO A 18 17.58 22.87 -11.74
C PRO A 18 17.42 21.34 -11.71
N ILE A 19 16.95 20.82 -10.58
CA ILE A 19 16.73 19.39 -10.36
C ILE A 19 15.45 18.96 -11.08
N GLU A 20 15.59 18.27 -12.21
CA GLU A 20 14.47 17.63 -12.90
C GLU A 20 14.13 16.32 -12.17
N TRP A 21 12.99 16.32 -11.48
CA TRP A 21 12.53 15.17 -10.71
C TRP A 21 11.96 14.10 -11.65
N HIS A 22 12.52 12.89 -11.58
CA HIS A 22 12.04 11.73 -12.34
C HIS A 22 11.22 10.82 -11.42
N THR A 23 10.27 10.07 -11.95
CA THR A 23 9.44 9.15 -11.16
C THR A 23 9.90 7.71 -11.37
N ASP A 24 10.16 7.00 -10.28
CA ASP A 24 10.47 5.57 -10.32
C ASP A 24 9.21 4.78 -10.74
N PRO A 25 9.24 4.03 -11.87
CA PRO A 25 8.07 3.32 -12.38
C PRO A 25 7.65 2.14 -11.49
N VAL A 26 8.52 1.63 -10.63
CA VAL A 26 8.25 0.46 -9.78
C VAL A 26 7.46 0.82 -8.53
N CYS A 27 7.69 2.01 -7.97
CA CYS A 27 7.10 2.41 -6.69
C CYS A 27 6.44 3.80 -6.69
N GLY A 28 6.61 4.61 -7.74
CA GLY A 28 6.06 5.96 -7.85
C GLY A 28 6.82 7.03 -7.04
N MET A 29 7.98 6.70 -6.48
CA MET A 29 8.79 7.66 -5.70
C MET A 29 9.49 8.66 -6.62
N LYS A 30 9.54 9.93 -6.20
CA LYS A 30 10.34 10.96 -6.90
C LYS A 30 11.82 10.74 -6.65
N VAL A 31 12.59 10.59 -7.72
CA VAL A 31 14.03 10.35 -7.70
C VAL A 31 14.73 11.57 -8.29
N ASN A 32 15.78 12.01 -7.60
CA ASN A 32 16.72 12.97 -8.14
C ASN A 32 17.79 12.21 -8.94
N PRO A 33 17.96 12.49 -10.25
CA PRO A 33 18.94 11.79 -11.07
C PRO A 33 20.39 11.90 -10.55
N ALA A 34 20.73 12.99 -9.84
CA ALA A 34 22.05 13.19 -9.24
C ALA A 34 22.36 12.23 -8.07
N ASN A 35 21.33 11.68 -7.43
CA ASN A 35 21.44 10.79 -6.26
C ASN A 35 20.71 9.45 -6.47
N ALA A 36 20.39 9.10 -7.73
CA ALA A 36 19.66 7.87 -8.02
C ALA A 36 20.49 6.63 -7.62
N ALA A 37 19.83 5.62 -7.05
CA ALA A 37 20.49 4.38 -6.66
C ALA A 37 20.86 3.49 -7.86
N GLY A 38 20.21 3.74 -9.00
CA GLY A 38 20.46 3.07 -10.28
C GLY A 38 19.68 3.73 -11.41
N GLN A 39 20.10 3.45 -12.65
CA GLN A 39 19.46 3.90 -13.88
C GLN A 39 19.37 2.72 -14.85
N PHE A 40 18.32 2.69 -15.67
CA PHE A 40 18.13 1.65 -16.68
C PHE A 40 17.51 2.23 -17.94
N ASP A 41 18.15 1.99 -19.08
CA ASP A 41 17.67 2.45 -20.38
C ASP A 41 16.75 1.39 -21.00
N TYR A 42 15.50 1.76 -21.26
CA TYR A 42 14.50 0.88 -21.87
C TYR A 42 13.61 1.68 -22.82
N GLN A 43 13.45 1.22 -24.06
CA GLN A 43 12.66 1.89 -25.11
C GLN A 43 13.03 3.39 -25.29
N ASP A 44 14.32 3.67 -25.47
CA ASP A 44 14.87 5.03 -25.64
C ASP A 44 14.54 6.01 -24.49
N THR A 45 14.18 5.47 -23.30
CA THR A 45 13.90 6.25 -22.09
C THR A 45 14.79 5.77 -20.94
N THR A 46 15.50 6.71 -20.31
CA THR A 46 16.30 6.43 -19.10
C THR A 46 15.41 6.49 -17.87
N TYR A 47 15.23 5.37 -17.19
CA TYR A 47 14.49 5.28 -15.94
C TYR A 47 15.44 5.38 -14.74
N TYR A 48 15.01 6.10 -13.70
CA TYR A 48 15.77 6.30 -12.46
C TYR A 48 15.08 5.61 -11.29
N PHE A 49 15.85 4.92 -10.45
CA PHE A 49 15.31 4.12 -9.34
C PHE A 49 15.71 4.67 -7.98
N CYS A 50 14.78 4.62 -7.04
CA CYS A 50 15.01 5.13 -5.68
C CYS A 50 15.91 4.21 -4.86
N ASN A 51 15.96 2.91 -5.18
CA ASN A 51 16.77 1.92 -4.47
C ASN A 51 17.18 0.75 -5.39
N PRO A 52 18.17 -0.08 -4.98
CA PRO A 52 18.62 -1.22 -5.77
C PRO A 52 17.56 -2.31 -6.02
N ARG A 53 16.61 -2.50 -5.10
CA ARG A 53 15.52 -3.48 -5.28
C ARG A 53 14.53 -3.05 -6.37
N CYS A 54 14.26 -1.74 -6.48
CA CYS A 54 13.44 -1.20 -7.55
C CYS A 54 14.12 -1.41 -8.91
N PHE A 55 15.42 -1.14 -9.00
CA PHE A 55 16.21 -1.47 -10.19
C PHE A 55 16.15 -2.97 -10.55
N GLU A 56 16.37 -3.85 -9.56
CA GLU A 56 16.35 -5.30 -9.79
C GLU A 56 14.97 -5.82 -10.19
N LYS A 57 13.90 -5.23 -9.65
CA LYS A 57 12.53 -5.59 -10.05
C LYS A 57 12.22 -5.15 -11.48
N PHE A 58 12.63 -3.93 -11.84
CA PHE A 58 12.45 -3.41 -13.20
C PHE A 58 13.27 -4.20 -14.23
N SER A 59 14.50 -4.60 -13.90
CA SER A 59 15.35 -5.35 -14.84
C SER A 59 14.86 -6.78 -15.09
N ARG A 60 14.11 -7.38 -14.16
CA ARG A 60 13.48 -8.70 -14.36
C ARG A 60 12.24 -8.64 -15.24
N ASP A 61 11.39 -7.63 -15.05
CA ASP A 61 10.14 -7.46 -15.81
C ASP A 61 9.80 -5.97 -15.99
N PRO A 62 10.32 -5.35 -17.07
CA PRO A 62 10.07 -3.94 -17.37
C PRO A 62 8.61 -3.67 -17.71
N GLU A 63 7.98 -4.54 -18.52
CA GLU A 63 6.60 -4.35 -19.00
C GLU A 63 5.61 -4.33 -17.84
N ALA A 64 5.76 -5.23 -16.86
CA ALA A 64 4.91 -5.26 -15.66
C ALA A 64 5.00 -3.99 -14.80
N SER A 65 6.12 -3.26 -14.89
CA SER A 65 6.35 -2.02 -14.14
C SER A 65 5.85 -0.77 -14.87
N LEU A 66 5.76 -0.81 -16.20
CA LEU A 66 5.23 0.28 -17.03
C LEU A 66 3.71 0.34 -17.02
N HIS A 67 3.05 -0.72 -16.56
CA HIS A 67 1.62 -0.77 -16.38
C HIS A 67 1.34 -0.51 -14.89
N PRO A 68 0.90 0.69 -14.48
CA PRO A 68 0.46 0.94 -13.12
C PRO A 68 -0.90 0.27 -12.91
N THR A 69 -0.96 -1.06 -12.91
CA THR A 69 -2.18 -1.84 -12.68
C THR A 69 -2.70 -1.71 -11.24
N HIS A 70 -2.00 -0.94 -10.40
CA HIS A 70 -2.40 -0.64 -9.04
C HIS A 70 -2.61 0.86 -8.82
N LYS A 71 -3.11 1.58 -9.82
CA LYS A 71 -3.93 2.75 -9.51
C LYS A 71 -5.23 2.19 -8.94
N GLN A 72 -5.33 2.12 -7.61
CA GLN A 72 -6.58 1.75 -6.97
C GLN A 72 -7.64 2.70 -7.51
N GLU A 73 -8.53 2.18 -8.36
CA GLU A 73 -9.77 2.85 -8.72
C GLU A 73 -10.60 2.88 -7.46
N MET A 74 -10.37 3.92 -6.67
CA MET A 74 -11.13 4.19 -5.47
C MET A 74 -12.52 4.57 -5.92
N PRO A 75 -13.56 3.84 -5.50
CA PRO A 75 -14.91 4.19 -5.86
C PRO A 75 -15.24 5.55 -5.23
N THR A 76 -15.47 6.55 -6.08
CA THR A 76 -15.86 7.91 -5.67
C THR A 76 -17.27 7.98 -5.07
N GLU A 77 -17.99 6.87 -5.08
CA GLU A 77 -19.37 6.71 -4.60
C GLU A 77 -19.44 5.77 -3.38
N VAL A 78 -18.38 5.67 -2.58
CA VAL A 78 -18.43 5.00 -1.27
C VAL A 78 -18.47 6.06 -0.19
N GLU A 79 -19.29 5.81 0.82
CA GLU A 79 -19.39 6.64 2.02
C GLU A 79 -18.16 6.38 2.90
N TYR A 80 -17.38 7.42 3.19
CA TYR A 80 -16.19 7.38 4.05
C TYR A 80 -16.50 8.03 5.40
N THR A 81 -15.98 7.44 6.48
CA THR A 81 -16.14 7.87 7.86
C THR A 81 -14.78 8.14 8.50
N CYS A 82 -14.73 9.06 9.48
CA CYS A 82 -13.54 9.27 10.28
C CYS A 82 -13.42 8.18 11.37
N PRO A 83 -12.23 7.56 11.57
CA PRO A 83 -12.04 6.53 12.60
C PRO A 83 -12.16 7.07 14.04
N MET A 84 -11.99 8.38 14.23
CA MET A 84 -12.05 9.03 15.54
C MET A 84 -13.42 9.68 15.81
N ASP A 85 -14.12 10.10 14.77
CA ASP A 85 -15.40 10.80 14.85
C ASP A 85 -16.43 10.14 13.90
N PRO A 86 -17.24 9.17 14.38
CA PRO A 86 -18.19 8.44 13.55
C PRO A 86 -19.32 9.30 12.98
N GLU A 87 -19.47 10.53 13.46
CA GLU A 87 -20.42 11.52 12.94
C GLU A 87 -19.94 12.19 11.63
N VAL A 88 -18.64 12.11 11.31
CA VAL A 88 -18.08 12.71 10.11
C VAL A 88 -18.14 11.71 8.97
N VAL A 89 -19.13 11.92 8.09
CA VAL A 89 -19.42 11.09 6.93
C VAL A 89 -19.31 11.92 5.64
N GLN A 90 -18.56 11.45 4.65
CA GLN A 90 -18.39 12.12 3.35
C GLN A 90 -18.43 11.12 2.20
N ILE A 91 -18.84 11.58 1.02
CA ILE A 91 -18.82 10.78 -0.21
C ILE A 91 -17.45 10.96 -0.87
N GLY A 92 -16.70 9.87 -1.01
CA GLY A 92 -15.35 9.86 -1.59
C GLY A 92 -14.20 10.08 -0.57
N PRO A 93 -12.95 9.80 -0.99
CA PRO A 93 -11.79 9.92 -0.14
C PRO A 93 -11.50 11.39 0.18
N GLY A 94 -11.13 11.67 1.43
CA GLY A 94 -10.90 13.04 1.88
C GLY A 94 -10.21 13.10 3.24
N VAL A 95 -9.95 14.34 3.67
CA VAL A 95 -9.41 14.63 5.00
C VAL A 95 -10.54 15.08 5.89
N CYS A 96 -10.62 14.50 7.10
CA CYS A 96 -11.61 14.88 8.09
C CYS A 96 -11.44 16.35 8.51
N PRO A 97 -12.47 17.21 8.38
CA PRO A 97 -12.37 18.63 8.73
C PRO A 97 -12.31 18.90 10.25
N LYS A 98 -12.64 17.90 11.09
CA LYS A 98 -12.54 18.01 12.55
C LYS A 98 -11.13 17.69 13.07
N CYS A 99 -10.53 16.59 12.61
CA CYS A 99 -9.28 16.06 13.18
C CYS A 99 -8.10 16.02 12.20
N GLY A 100 -8.30 16.31 10.91
CA GLY A 100 -7.24 16.33 9.91
C GLY A 100 -6.73 14.96 9.47
N MET A 101 -7.35 13.86 9.92
CA MET A 101 -6.97 12.50 9.51
C MET A 101 -7.68 12.07 8.22
N ALA A 102 -7.08 11.12 7.49
CA ALA A 102 -7.69 10.53 6.31
C ALA A 102 -8.98 9.77 6.67
N LEU A 103 -10.02 9.92 5.85
CA LEU A 103 -11.28 9.19 6.02
C LEU A 103 -11.12 7.75 5.52
N GLU A 104 -11.76 6.81 6.21
CA GLU A 104 -11.79 5.39 5.84
C GLU A 104 -13.17 5.01 5.28
N PRO A 105 -13.27 4.09 4.30
CA PRO A 105 -14.57 3.70 3.75
C PRO A 105 -15.43 3.02 4.82
N LYS A 106 -16.65 3.53 5.02
CA LYS A 106 -17.61 3.08 6.04
C LYS A 106 -18.16 1.69 5.77
N THR A 107 -18.11 1.24 4.52
CA THR A 107 -18.44 -0.12 4.13
C THR A 107 -17.24 -0.76 3.44
N VAL A 108 -16.90 -1.98 3.89
CA VAL A 108 -16.16 -2.92 3.04
C VAL A 108 -17.01 -3.07 1.78
N SER A 109 -16.54 -2.53 0.67
CA SER A 109 -17.39 -2.34 -0.52
C SER A 109 -18.09 -3.66 -0.87
N LEU A 110 -19.36 -3.59 -1.29
CA LEU A 110 -20.07 -4.77 -1.78
C LEU A 110 -19.28 -5.50 -2.88
N ALA A 111 -18.47 -4.76 -3.65
CA ALA A 111 -17.50 -5.31 -4.60
C ALA A 111 -16.40 -6.17 -3.94
N THR A 112 -15.95 -5.84 -2.72
CA THR A 112 -15.03 -6.66 -1.91
C THR A 112 -15.72 -7.87 -1.27
N LEU A 113 -17.05 -7.82 -1.05
CA LEU A 113 -17.84 -8.96 -0.56
C LEU A 113 -18.18 -9.95 -1.68
N THR A 114 -18.35 -9.47 -2.93
CA THR A 114 -18.47 -10.32 -4.13
C THR A 114 -17.12 -10.74 -4.71
N GLN A 115 -16.03 -10.05 -4.38
CA GLN A 115 -14.69 -10.51 -4.71
C GLN A 115 -14.32 -11.70 -3.81
N GLU A 116 -14.25 -12.87 -4.42
CA GLU A 116 -14.10 -14.15 -3.73
C GLU A 116 -12.75 -14.22 -3.02
N ASN A 117 -12.74 -13.86 -1.73
CA ASN A 117 -11.52 -13.89 -0.95
C ASN A 117 -11.18 -15.35 -0.60
N PRO A 118 -10.11 -15.94 -1.14
CA PRO A 118 -9.81 -17.37 -0.96
C PRO A 118 -9.62 -17.73 0.52
N GLU A 119 -9.16 -16.79 1.34
CA GLU A 119 -9.03 -16.93 2.80
C GLU A 119 -10.39 -17.16 3.48
N LEU A 120 -11.43 -16.41 3.09
CA LEU A 120 -12.78 -16.58 3.65
C LEU A 120 -13.37 -17.94 3.27
N THR A 121 -13.11 -18.39 2.03
CA THR A 121 -13.58 -19.70 1.56
C THR A 121 -12.89 -20.85 2.29
N GLU A 122 -11.57 -20.76 2.51
CA GLU A 122 -10.80 -21.74 3.28
C GLU A 122 -11.28 -21.79 4.75
N MET A 123 -11.46 -20.64 5.39
CA MET A 123 -11.98 -20.53 6.76
C MET A 123 -13.40 -21.10 6.89
N ARG A 124 -14.29 -20.77 5.94
CA ARG A 124 -15.65 -21.29 5.87
C ARG A 124 -15.67 -22.81 5.68
N ARG A 125 -14.83 -23.34 4.80
CA ARG A 125 -14.72 -24.79 4.57
C ARG A 125 -14.28 -25.53 5.83
N ARG A 126 -13.26 -25.02 6.53
CA ARG A 126 -12.77 -25.61 7.80
C ARG A 126 -13.85 -25.58 8.87
N PHE A 127 -14.56 -24.46 9.03
CA PHE A 127 -15.68 -24.33 9.97
C PHE A 127 -16.76 -25.39 9.71
N TRP A 128 -17.19 -25.55 8.45
CA TRP A 128 -18.23 -26.52 8.09
C TRP A 128 -17.79 -27.97 8.28
N ILE A 129 -16.52 -28.30 8.00
CA ILE A 129 -15.98 -29.63 8.28
C ILE A 129 -16.02 -29.89 9.78
N SER A 130 -15.51 -28.97 10.61
CA SER A 130 -15.54 -29.13 12.07
C SER A 130 -16.96 -29.29 12.59
N LEU A 131 -17.90 -28.46 12.13
CA LEU A 131 -19.31 -28.51 12.53
C LEU A 131 -19.94 -29.87 12.21
N ALA A 132 -19.65 -30.45 11.05
CA ALA A 132 -20.17 -31.76 10.66
C ALA A 132 -19.69 -32.89 11.57
N PHE A 133 -18.47 -32.78 12.14
CA PHE A 133 -17.95 -33.77 13.09
C PHE A 133 -18.42 -33.55 14.52
N THR A 134 -18.58 -32.30 14.97
CA THR A 134 -19.07 -32.00 16.33
C THR A 134 -20.58 -32.19 16.47
N LEU A 135 -21.37 -31.96 15.43
CA LEU A 135 -22.83 -32.03 15.51
C LEU A 135 -23.36 -33.43 15.91
N PRO A 136 -22.87 -34.57 15.37
CA PRO A 136 -23.27 -35.89 15.82
C PRO A 136 -22.90 -36.16 17.28
N VAL A 137 -21.69 -35.77 17.70
CA VAL A 137 -21.24 -35.93 19.10
C VAL A 137 -22.10 -35.10 20.04
N PHE A 138 -22.43 -33.87 19.65
CA PHE A 138 -23.29 -32.98 20.42
C PHE A 138 -24.72 -33.51 20.55
N VAL A 139 -25.30 -34.02 19.46
CA VAL A 139 -26.65 -34.62 19.47
C VAL A 139 -26.69 -35.83 20.40
N LEU A 140 -25.68 -36.71 20.37
CA LEU A 140 -25.59 -37.86 21.28
C LEU A 140 -25.46 -37.44 22.74
N ALA A 141 -24.71 -36.37 23.02
CA ALA A 141 -24.56 -35.85 24.38
C ALA A 141 -25.85 -35.21 24.91
N MET A 142 -26.62 -34.53 24.04
CA MET A 142 -27.85 -33.83 24.40
C MET A 142 -29.10 -34.72 24.29
N SER A 143 -29.01 -35.94 23.75
CA SER A 143 -30.15 -36.86 23.63
C SER A 143 -30.45 -37.64 24.91
N GLU A 144 -29.51 -37.68 25.86
CA GLU A 144 -29.65 -38.36 27.16
C GLU A 144 -30.14 -37.41 28.27
N MET A 145 -30.27 -36.11 27.98
CA MET A 145 -30.75 -35.07 28.90
C MET A 145 -32.14 -34.59 28.49
#